data_AF-A0A1Z4RB40-F1
#
_entry.id   AF-A0A1Z4RB40-F1
#
_cell.length_a   1.000
_cell.length_b   1.000
_cell.length_c   1.000
_cell.angle_alpha   90.00
_cell.angle_beta   90.00
_cell.angle_gamma   90.00
#
_symmetry.space_group_name_H-M   'P 1'
#
loop_
_entity.id
_entity.type
_entity.pdbx_description
1 polymer ?
#
loop_
_entity_poly.entity_id
_entity_poly.type
_entity_poly.pdbx_seq_one_letter_code
_entity_poly.pdbx_strand_id
1 'polypeptide(L)'
;MTTSIDVPVICGYKIIEQIYFGSKTLVYRAIREKDCRPVVIKFLASEYPSFNELLQFRNQSSLELSGSAAENRFNLIFKKFIHLFTQKEHPLVIFLDDLQWADSASLRLIQLLMSDKNQEYLLLIGAYRDNEVYPTHPLILTLDKIKNMGAMINTITLRPLSQIKLNQLVVDTLKCSEDKGFPLSQLVHRKTEGNPFFATQFLKSLHQDKLIEFNLEEGCWQCDISQINQQALTDNVVEFMIFQLRRLPNSTQDVLKLAACIGNQFDLETLAIVSQQSQVETAACLWNALQEGFVLPQSEVYKFFVCETNKLENQENSQAVTYKFLHDRIQQAAYALIPETQKENVHYQIGKSLLQKVSPSVREERIFELVNQLNYGINLIVAQVERDELAQLNLIASRRARAATAYKAGPEYAKIGLQLLGEEAWERQYHSTLTLHELVAETASLLGDFAEMSRWIDATIANATTPLDCMGVYQVKIQALNSHAQFVEAIARQIVEETHGGKLSCNSNLGIGTEFILELPL
;
A
#
# COMPACT_ATOMS: atom_id res chain seq x y z
N MET A 1 -10.53 -29.32 38.88
CA MET A 1 -10.36 -28.72 40.22
C MET A 1 -10.72 -27.25 40.09
N THR A 2 -11.84 -26.84 40.69
CA THR A 2 -12.27 -25.44 40.74
C THR A 2 -11.33 -24.66 41.64
N THR A 3 -10.34 -24.00 41.05
CA THR A 3 -9.52 -22.99 41.74
C THR A 3 -10.40 -21.79 42.03
N SER A 4 -10.81 -21.64 43.29
CA SER A 4 -11.29 -20.37 43.81
C SER A 4 -10.16 -19.35 43.62
N ILE A 5 -10.33 -18.42 42.69
CA ILE A 5 -9.40 -17.32 42.52
C ILE A 5 -9.58 -16.44 43.75
N ASP A 6 -8.59 -16.44 44.63
CA ASP A 6 -8.60 -15.59 45.83
C ASP A 6 -8.77 -14.13 45.39
N VAL A 7 -9.71 -13.44 46.05
CA VAL A 7 -9.93 -12.01 45.81
C VAL A 7 -8.63 -11.28 46.19
N PRO A 8 -8.00 -10.53 45.27
CA PRO A 8 -6.70 -9.93 45.53
C PRO A 8 -6.80 -8.88 46.65
N VAL A 9 -5.98 -9.04 47.69
CA VAL A 9 -5.83 -8.06 48.77
C VAL A 9 -4.87 -6.97 48.32
N ILE A 10 -5.35 -5.73 48.22
CA ILE A 10 -4.57 -4.59 47.77
C ILE A 10 -4.59 -3.54 48.87
N CYS A 11 -3.42 -3.25 49.44
CA CYS A 11 -3.30 -2.26 50.50
C CYS A 11 -3.85 -0.89 50.05
N GLY A 12 -4.77 -0.32 50.85
CA GLY A 12 -5.39 0.99 50.58
C GLY A 12 -6.63 0.93 49.67
N TYR A 13 -7.09 -0.25 49.28
CA TYR A 13 -8.27 -0.44 48.45
C TYR A 13 -9.15 -1.58 48.96
N LYS A 14 -10.44 -1.28 49.14
CA LYS A 14 -11.46 -2.27 49.48
C LYS A 14 -12.15 -2.76 48.20
N ILE A 15 -11.81 -3.97 47.75
CA ILE A 15 -12.50 -4.61 46.62
C ILE A 15 -13.98 -4.84 46.97
N ILE A 16 -14.88 -4.44 46.07
CA ILE A 16 -16.34 -4.64 46.20
C ILE A 16 -16.73 -5.91 45.43
N GLU A 17 -16.46 -5.93 44.12
CA GLU A 17 -16.88 -7.00 43.23
C GLU A 17 -15.97 -7.10 42.02
N GLN A 18 -15.93 -8.27 41.39
CA GLN A 18 -15.28 -8.45 40.10
C GLN A 18 -16.26 -8.08 38.98
N ILE A 19 -15.85 -7.15 38.11
CA ILE A 19 -16.68 -6.65 37.01
C ILE A 19 -16.29 -7.22 35.65
N TYR A 20 -15.10 -7.81 35.51
CA TYR A 20 -14.68 -8.49 34.29
C TYR A 20 -13.68 -9.63 34.58
N PHE A 21 -13.86 -10.75 33.90
CA PHE A 21 -12.94 -11.89 33.88
C PHE A 21 -12.61 -12.22 32.43
N GLY A 22 -11.36 -11.97 32.02
CA GLY A 22 -10.86 -12.34 30.70
C GLY A 22 -9.62 -13.23 30.81
N SER A 23 -9.28 -13.91 29.72
CA SER A 23 -8.12 -14.81 29.64
C SER A 23 -6.78 -14.12 29.91
N LYS A 24 -6.71 -12.80 29.75
CA LYS A 24 -5.50 -11.99 29.96
C LYS A 24 -5.59 -11.01 31.12
N THR A 25 -6.80 -10.57 31.49
CA THR A 25 -6.98 -9.49 32.47
C THR A 25 -8.19 -9.69 33.35
N LEU A 26 -8.08 -9.26 34.60
CA LEU A 26 -9.15 -9.24 35.60
C LEU A 26 -9.47 -7.78 35.92
N VAL A 27 -10.75 -7.43 36.10
CA VAL A 27 -11.15 -6.08 36.49
C VAL A 27 -12.09 -6.14 37.68
N TYR A 28 -11.80 -5.33 38.70
CA TYR A 28 -12.56 -5.22 39.94
C TYR A 28 -13.07 -3.80 40.14
N ARG A 29 -14.26 -3.69 40.72
CA ARG A 29 -14.76 -2.46 41.33
C ARG A 29 -14.31 -2.42 42.78
N ALA A 30 -13.79 -1.29 43.23
CA ALA A 30 -13.26 -1.12 44.58
C ALA A 30 -13.52 0.28 45.12
N ILE A 31 -13.26 0.48 46.41
CA ILE A 31 -13.23 1.78 47.07
C ILE A 31 -11.81 2.07 47.50
N ARG A 32 -11.28 3.23 47.13
CA ARG A 32 -10.01 3.72 47.65
C ARG A 32 -10.21 4.15 49.11
N GLU A 33 -9.52 3.50 50.04
CA GLU A 33 -9.78 3.66 51.48
C GLU A 33 -9.42 5.04 52.01
N LYS A 34 -8.48 5.73 51.33
CA LYS A 34 -7.99 7.06 51.73
C LYS A 34 -9.06 8.16 51.65
N ASP A 35 -9.96 8.09 50.69
CA ASP A 35 -10.92 9.15 50.37
C ASP A 35 -12.32 8.64 50.02
N CYS A 36 -12.58 7.36 50.24
CA CYS A 36 -13.85 6.68 49.98
C CYS A 36 -14.35 6.78 48.53
N ARG A 37 -13.47 7.06 47.56
CA ARG A 37 -13.87 7.17 46.15
C ARG A 37 -14.03 5.79 45.51
N PRO A 38 -15.10 5.56 44.72
CA PRO A 38 -15.20 4.36 43.90
C PRO A 38 -14.15 4.40 42.79
N VAL A 39 -13.47 3.27 42.59
CA VAL A 39 -12.41 3.09 41.58
C VAL A 39 -12.57 1.76 40.87
N VAL A 40 -11.97 1.65 39.70
CA VAL A 40 -11.85 0.40 38.94
C VAL A 40 -10.38 -0.02 38.93
N ILE A 41 -10.10 -1.27 39.31
CA ILE A 41 -8.74 -1.82 39.40
C ILE A 41 -8.61 -2.96 38.40
N LYS A 42 -7.61 -2.89 37.53
CA LYS A 42 -7.32 -3.89 36.49
C LYS A 42 -6.02 -4.62 36.79
N PHE A 43 -6.00 -5.93 36.56
CA PHE A 43 -4.86 -6.83 36.75
C PHE A 43 -4.59 -7.65 35.48
N LEU A 44 -3.36 -8.15 35.36
CA LEU A 44 -3.07 -9.30 34.50
C LEU A 44 -3.57 -10.57 35.20
N ALA A 45 -4.17 -11.48 34.43
CA ALA A 45 -4.65 -12.77 34.94
C ALA A 45 -3.51 -13.76 35.21
N SER A 46 -2.33 -13.55 34.60
CA SER A 46 -1.14 -14.36 34.81
C SER A 46 -0.39 -13.94 36.08
N GLU A 47 -0.07 -14.91 36.92
CA GLU A 47 0.73 -14.71 38.14
C GLU A 47 2.19 -14.37 37.83
N TYR A 48 2.70 -14.80 36.67
CA TYR A 48 4.04 -14.51 36.17
C TYR A 48 3.97 -13.98 34.72
N PRO A 49 3.60 -12.70 34.53
CA PRO A 49 3.47 -12.14 33.19
C PRO A 49 4.84 -12.00 32.51
N SER A 50 4.88 -12.30 31.22
CA SER A 50 6.05 -12.10 30.38
C SER A 50 6.38 -10.62 30.22
N PHE A 51 7.63 -10.30 29.83
CA PHE A 51 8.05 -8.93 29.56
C PHE A 51 7.17 -8.22 28.51
N ASN A 52 6.71 -8.94 27.48
CA ASN A 52 5.80 -8.41 26.47
C ASN A 52 4.40 -8.10 27.02
N GLU A 53 3.87 -8.96 27.90
CA GLU A 53 2.57 -8.72 28.56
C GLU A 53 2.64 -7.53 29.51
N LEU A 54 3.75 -7.40 30.26
CA LEU A 54 4.01 -6.22 31.09
C LEU A 54 4.13 -4.95 30.25
N LEU A 55 4.78 -5.01 29.08
CA LEU A 55 4.93 -3.86 28.18
C LEU A 55 3.58 -3.44 27.59
N GLN A 56 2.77 -4.40 27.12
CA GLN A 56 1.41 -4.13 26.61
C GLN A 56 0.50 -3.59 27.71
N PHE A 57 0.54 -4.16 28.91
CA PHE A 57 -0.26 -3.72 30.05
C PHE A 57 0.12 -2.30 30.51
N ARG A 58 1.43 -1.98 30.54
CA ARG A 58 1.93 -0.63 30.87
C ARG A 58 1.59 0.40 29.79
N ASN A 59 1.59 -0.01 28.52
CA ASN A 59 1.26 0.85 27.39
C ASN A 59 -0.25 1.05 27.18
N GLN A 60 -1.13 0.30 27.87
CA GLN A 60 -2.58 0.60 27.87
C GLN A 60 -2.91 1.93 28.56
N SER A 61 -2.03 2.41 29.44
CA SER A 61 -2.15 3.73 30.10
C SER A 61 -1.27 4.82 29.47
N SER A 62 -0.37 4.48 28.54
CA SER A 62 0.14 5.52 27.66
C SER A 62 -1.02 5.91 26.77
N LEU A 63 -1.45 7.18 26.80
CA LEU A 63 -2.33 7.72 25.77
C LEU A 63 -1.81 7.18 24.43
N GLU A 64 -2.60 6.32 23.77
CA GLU A 64 -2.37 6.03 22.36
C GLU A 64 -2.40 7.41 21.71
N LEU A 65 -1.22 7.90 21.36
CA LEU A 65 -1.11 9.14 20.63
C LEU A 65 -1.84 8.87 19.32
N SER A 66 -3.02 9.43 19.14
CA SER A 66 -3.79 9.30 17.92
C SER A 66 -3.46 10.45 16.97
N GLY A 67 -3.69 10.26 15.68
CA GLY A 67 -3.52 11.31 14.67
C GLY A 67 -2.08 11.86 14.61
N SER A 68 -1.95 13.19 14.76
CA SER A 68 -0.70 13.93 14.57
C SER A 68 0.39 13.56 15.57
N ALA A 69 0.04 13.16 16.80
CA ALA A 69 1.03 12.83 17.83
C ALA A 69 1.67 11.44 17.61
N ALA A 70 0.91 10.45 17.11
CA ALA A 70 1.45 9.17 16.66
C ALA A 70 2.39 9.38 15.47
N GLU A 71 1.94 10.16 14.50
CA GLU A 71 2.72 10.47 13.30
C GLU A 71 4.05 11.14 13.68
N ASN A 72 4.03 12.14 14.56
CA ASN A 72 5.25 12.81 15.03
C ASN A 72 6.20 11.85 15.75
N ARG A 73 5.68 10.90 16.53
CA ARG A 73 6.50 9.88 17.20
C ARG A 73 7.13 8.91 16.20
N PHE A 74 6.34 8.40 15.25
CA PHE A 74 6.84 7.53 14.19
C PHE A 74 7.94 8.23 13.40
N ASN A 75 7.67 9.45 12.95
CA ASN A 75 8.62 10.32 12.25
C ASN A 75 9.93 10.51 13.02
N LEU A 76 9.86 10.77 14.33
CA LEU A 76 11.05 10.90 15.18
C LEU A 76 11.85 9.58 15.27
N ILE A 77 11.17 8.46 15.47
CA ILE A 77 11.82 7.14 15.59
C ILE A 77 12.46 6.76 14.24
N PHE A 78 11.75 6.97 13.14
CA PHE A 78 12.24 6.72 11.79
C PHE A 78 13.53 7.50 11.49
N LYS A 79 13.56 8.81 11.82
CA LYS A 79 14.81 9.61 11.70
C LYS A 79 15.96 9.00 12.50
N LYS A 80 15.70 8.69 13.77
CA LYS A 80 16.72 8.12 14.66
C LYS A 80 17.23 6.79 14.13
N PHE A 81 16.34 5.95 13.62
CA PHE A 81 16.69 4.67 13.03
C PHE A 81 17.62 4.84 11.82
N ILE A 82 17.27 5.71 10.87
CA ILE A 82 18.15 5.98 9.71
C ILE A 82 19.49 6.58 10.17
N HIS A 83 19.47 7.47 11.17
CA HIS A 83 20.68 8.11 11.69
C HIS A 83 21.71 7.12 12.25
N LEU A 84 21.27 5.95 12.78
CA LEU A 84 22.19 4.89 13.23
C LEU A 84 23.10 4.39 12.10
N PHE A 85 22.62 4.47 10.85
CA PHE A 85 23.33 3.99 9.66
C PHE A 85 23.97 5.10 8.85
N THR A 86 23.87 6.37 9.26
CA THR A 86 24.45 7.51 8.53
C THR A 86 25.60 8.12 9.34
N GLN A 87 26.58 7.29 9.67
CA GLN A 87 27.77 7.69 10.42
C GLN A 87 28.94 7.90 9.47
N LYS A 88 29.98 8.63 9.89
CA LYS A 88 31.15 8.90 9.05
C LYS A 88 31.84 7.61 8.59
N GLU A 89 31.89 6.62 9.47
CA GLU A 89 32.51 5.32 9.25
C GLU A 89 31.61 4.41 8.40
N HIS A 90 30.31 4.71 8.32
CA HIS A 90 29.29 3.95 7.63
C HIS A 90 28.34 4.90 6.88
N PRO A 91 28.76 5.50 5.76
CA PRO A 91 27.85 6.32 4.95
C PRO A 91 26.79 5.43 4.29
N LEU A 92 25.56 5.92 4.23
CA LEU A 92 24.43 5.20 3.66
C LEU A 92 24.04 5.79 2.30
N VAL A 93 23.93 4.92 1.29
CA VAL A 93 23.33 5.25 0.00
C VAL A 93 22.05 4.45 -0.15
N ILE A 94 20.93 5.14 -0.40
CA ILE A 94 19.64 4.51 -0.65
C ILE A 94 19.23 4.84 -2.10
N PHE A 95 19.00 3.80 -2.90
CA PHE A 95 18.44 3.92 -4.25
C PHE A 95 16.96 3.54 -4.21
N LEU A 96 16.10 4.43 -4.68
CA LEU A 96 14.66 4.23 -4.79
C LEU A 96 14.26 4.31 -6.26
N ASP A 97 13.70 3.23 -6.77
CA ASP A 97 13.21 3.14 -8.15
C ASP A 97 11.72 3.54 -8.24
N ASP A 98 11.29 3.96 -9.42
CA ASP A 98 9.89 4.30 -9.75
C ASP A 98 9.17 5.25 -8.76
N LEU A 99 9.83 6.33 -8.33
CA LEU A 99 9.25 7.27 -7.36
C LEU A 99 7.95 7.95 -7.82
N GLN A 100 7.61 7.90 -9.11
CA GLN A 100 6.32 8.41 -9.60
C GLN A 100 5.12 7.68 -8.96
N TRP A 101 5.29 6.44 -8.51
CA TRP A 101 4.22 5.67 -7.86
C TRP A 101 4.30 5.64 -6.34
N ALA A 102 5.27 6.37 -5.76
CA ALA A 102 5.39 6.48 -4.32
C ALA A 102 4.13 7.14 -3.74
N ASP A 103 3.56 6.50 -2.72
CA ASP A 103 2.42 7.07 -2.02
C ASP A 103 2.81 8.34 -1.23
N SER A 104 1.80 9.09 -0.79
CA SER A 104 2.04 10.34 -0.06
C SER A 104 2.78 10.14 1.26
N ALA A 105 2.64 8.97 1.90
CA ALA A 105 3.31 8.66 3.16
C ALA A 105 4.82 8.46 2.93
N SER A 106 5.19 7.69 1.91
CA SER A 106 6.58 7.44 1.51
C SER A 106 7.28 8.73 1.09
N LEU A 107 6.62 9.56 0.28
CA LEU A 107 7.15 10.87 -0.11
C LEU A 107 7.38 11.79 1.09
N ARG A 108 6.48 11.75 2.09
CA ARG A 108 6.64 12.53 3.33
C ARG A 108 7.84 12.06 4.14
N LEU A 109 8.15 10.76 4.15
CA LEU A 109 9.35 10.24 4.79
C LEU A 109 10.63 10.66 4.07
N ILE A 110 10.66 10.64 2.74
CA ILE A 110 11.78 11.16 1.94
C ILE A 110 12.00 12.65 2.27
N GLN A 111 10.93 13.44 2.28
CA GLN A 111 10.99 14.85 2.66
C GLN A 111 11.60 15.00 4.05
N LEU A 112 11.11 14.22 5.00
CA LEU A 112 11.50 14.27 6.39
C LEU A 112 12.97 13.91 6.64
N LEU A 113 13.52 12.95 5.90
CA LEU A 113 14.95 12.62 5.93
C LEU A 113 15.79 13.76 5.34
N MET A 114 15.42 14.24 4.15
CA MET A 114 16.15 15.33 3.48
C MET A 114 16.07 16.68 4.19
N SER A 115 15.10 16.83 5.10
CA SER A 115 14.92 18.02 5.92
C SER A 115 15.90 18.12 7.09
N ASP A 116 16.56 17.02 7.44
CA ASP A 116 17.42 16.97 8.62
C ASP A 116 18.85 17.43 8.28
N LYS A 117 19.23 18.60 8.78
CA LYS A 117 20.56 19.19 8.55
C LYS A 117 21.70 18.40 9.21
N ASN A 118 21.38 17.47 10.11
CA ASN A 118 22.38 16.67 10.82
C ASN A 118 22.71 15.35 10.10
N GLN A 119 22.17 15.10 8.90
CA GLN A 119 22.49 13.91 8.11
C GLN A 119 23.56 14.18 7.05
N GLU A 120 24.82 14.22 7.48
CA GLU A 120 25.97 14.49 6.61
C GLU A 120 26.41 13.28 5.76
N TYR A 121 25.99 12.06 6.12
CA TYR A 121 26.44 10.80 5.50
C TYR A 121 25.30 9.98 4.90
N LEU A 122 24.25 10.65 4.40
CA LEU A 122 23.16 10.04 3.64
C LEU A 122 23.17 10.54 2.19
N LEU A 123 23.13 9.62 1.23
CA LEU A 123 22.84 9.92 -0.17
C LEU A 123 21.56 9.20 -0.59
N LEU A 124 20.53 9.97 -0.97
CA LEU A 124 19.32 9.44 -1.61
C LEU A 124 19.42 9.59 -3.12
N ILE A 125 19.24 8.49 -3.84
CA ILE A 125 19.14 8.45 -5.29
C ILE A 125 17.73 7.99 -5.63
N GLY A 126 17.01 8.83 -6.39
CA GLY A 126 15.66 8.53 -6.84
C GLY A 126 15.61 8.45 -8.36
N ALA A 127 15.04 7.37 -8.89
CA ALA A 127 14.68 7.27 -10.30
C ALA A 127 13.16 7.48 -10.45
N TYR A 128 12.76 8.25 -11.46
CA TYR A 128 11.35 8.41 -11.81
C TYR A 128 11.18 8.76 -13.29
N ARG A 129 9.95 8.61 -13.77
CA ARG A 129 9.55 8.92 -15.14
C ARG A 129 9.07 10.36 -15.26
N ASP A 130 9.79 11.17 -16.03
CA ASP A 130 9.45 12.57 -16.30
C ASP A 130 8.12 12.73 -17.05
N ASN A 131 7.76 11.78 -17.90
CA ASN A 131 6.51 11.78 -18.67
C ASN A 131 5.27 11.37 -17.85
N GLU A 132 5.43 10.81 -16.65
CA GLU A 132 4.32 10.41 -15.76
C GLU A 132 4.14 11.39 -14.58
N VAL A 133 5.00 12.41 -14.47
CA VAL A 133 4.93 13.43 -13.41
C VAL A 133 4.77 14.83 -13.99
N TYR A 134 3.63 15.44 -13.73
CA TYR A 134 3.30 16.81 -14.11
C TYR A 134 3.59 17.79 -12.95
N PRO A 135 3.59 19.12 -13.17
CA PRO A 135 3.96 20.09 -12.13
C PRO A 135 3.16 19.99 -10.81
N THR A 136 1.93 19.47 -10.85
CA THR A 136 1.09 19.26 -9.66
C THR A 136 1.20 17.83 -9.08
N HIS A 137 2.06 16.96 -9.63
CA HIS A 137 2.25 15.60 -9.15
C HIS A 137 2.87 15.60 -7.73
N PRO A 138 2.42 14.72 -6.80
CA PRO A 138 2.89 14.68 -5.42
C PRO A 138 4.41 14.60 -5.25
N LEU A 139 5.09 13.84 -6.13
CA LEU A 139 6.56 13.75 -6.15
C LEU A 139 7.20 15.12 -6.41
N ILE A 140 6.75 15.84 -7.45
CA ILE A 140 7.32 17.14 -7.85
C ILE A 140 7.10 18.16 -6.74
N LEU A 141 5.89 18.23 -6.19
CA LEU A 141 5.58 19.10 -5.05
C LEU A 141 6.45 18.79 -3.83
N THR A 142 6.76 17.52 -3.60
CA THR A 142 7.65 17.09 -2.51
C THR A 142 9.09 17.51 -2.76
N LEU A 143 9.62 17.29 -3.97
CA LEU A 143 10.97 17.71 -4.35
C LEU A 143 11.14 19.23 -4.27
N ASP A 144 10.14 20.00 -4.70
CA ASP A 144 10.14 21.47 -4.57
C ASP A 144 10.18 21.92 -3.12
N LYS A 145 9.42 21.25 -2.22
CA LYS A 145 9.48 21.52 -0.78
C LYS A 145 10.86 21.23 -0.21
N ILE A 146 11.45 20.08 -0.55
CA ILE A 146 12.80 19.70 -0.11
C ILE A 146 13.83 20.74 -0.57
N LYS A 147 13.75 21.18 -1.83
CA LYS A 147 14.62 22.23 -2.39
C LYS A 147 14.45 23.56 -1.66
N ASN A 148 13.21 23.98 -1.41
CA ASN A 148 12.90 25.22 -0.69
C ASN A 148 13.38 25.20 0.77
N MET A 149 13.55 24.02 1.37
CA MET A 149 14.12 23.84 2.70
C MET A 149 15.66 23.88 2.73
N GLY A 150 16.30 24.01 1.57
CA GLY A 150 17.75 24.19 1.44
C GLY A 150 18.54 22.90 1.23
N ALA A 151 17.88 21.75 1.03
CA ALA A 151 18.56 20.52 0.66
C ALA A 151 19.06 20.57 -0.80
N MET A 152 20.24 20.02 -1.05
CA MET A 152 20.77 19.92 -2.42
C MET A 152 20.08 18.78 -3.17
N ILE A 153 19.45 19.11 -4.30
CA ILE A 153 18.88 18.14 -5.24
C ILE A 153 19.61 18.29 -6.57
N ASN A 154 20.28 17.21 -6.98
CA ASN A 154 20.88 17.11 -8.30
C ASN A 154 20.01 16.23 -9.19
N THR A 155 19.64 16.75 -10.36
CA THR A 155 18.81 16.02 -11.32
C THR A 155 19.64 15.63 -12.54
N ILE A 156 19.64 14.34 -12.85
CA ILE A 156 20.26 13.79 -14.06
C ILE A 156 19.14 13.36 -15.00
N THR A 157 18.90 14.12 -16.06
CA THR A 157 17.93 13.75 -17.09
C THR A 157 18.57 12.76 -18.07
N LEU A 158 18.09 11.51 -18.06
CA LEU A 158 18.52 10.50 -19.02
C LEU A 158 17.81 10.71 -20.36
N ARG A 159 18.55 11.18 -21.36
CA ARG A 159 18.04 11.33 -22.73
C ARG A 159 18.14 9.99 -23.48
N PRO A 160 17.33 9.78 -24.53
CA PRO A 160 17.51 8.64 -25.41
C PRO A 160 18.95 8.56 -25.96
N LEU A 161 19.43 7.35 -26.24
CA LEU A 161 20.76 7.14 -26.81
C LEU A 161 20.87 7.83 -28.15
N SER A 162 21.93 8.63 -28.32
CA SER A 162 22.24 9.18 -29.63
C SER A 162 22.54 8.08 -30.63
N GLN A 163 22.40 8.37 -31.93
CA GLN A 163 22.77 7.46 -33.01
C GLN A 163 24.17 6.85 -32.84
N ILE A 164 25.13 7.64 -32.34
CA ILE A 164 26.50 7.17 -32.10
C ILE A 164 26.54 6.13 -30.98
N LYS A 165 25.87 6.41 -29.85
CA LYS A 165 25.80 5.47 -28.71
C LYS A 165 25.00 4.22 -29.06
N LEU A 166 23.97 4.37 -29.88
CA LEU A 166 23.20 3.23 -30.37
C LEU A 166 24.00 2.37 -31.35
N ASN A 167 24.81 2.98 -32.23
CA ASN A 167 25.72 2.22 -33.08
C ASN A 167 26.73 1.44 -32.23
N GLN A 168 27.28 2.04 -31.17
CA GLN A 168 28.15 1.33 -30.23
C GLN A 168 27.46 0.10 -29.62
N LEU A 169 26.19 0.23 -29.23
CA LEU A 169 25.39 -0.90 -28.73
C LEU A 169 25.22 -2.01 -29.78
N VAL A 170 24.85 -1.65 -31.02
CA VAL A 170 24.65 -2.61 -32.12
C VAL A 170 25.95 -3.33 -32.49
N VAL A 171 27.04 -2.57 -32.61
CA VAL A 171 28.37 -3.06 -32.95
C VAL A 171 28.90 -4.02 -31.88
N ASP A 172 28.72 -3.68 -30.60
CA ASP A 172 29.11 -4.57 -29.51
C ASP A 172 28.26 -5.85 -29.45
N THR A 173 26.98 -5.74 -29.79
CA THR A 173 26.05 -6.88 -29.84
C THR A 173 26.39 -7.85 -30.97
N LEU A 174 26.64 -7.34 -32.18
CA LEU A 174 26.91 -8.14 -33.38
C LEU A 174 28.40 -8.37 -33.63
N LYS A 175 29.29 -7.87 -32.76
CA LYS A 175 30.75 -7.98 -32.87
C LYS A 175 31.27 -7.65 -34.29
N CYS A 176 30.78 -6.55 -34.86
CA CYS A 176 31.15 -6.09 -36.20
C CYS A 176 31.97 -4.78 -36.15
N SER A 177 32.26 -4.16 -37.30
CA SER A 177 32.88 -2.83 -37.34
C SER A 177 31.83 -1.71 -37.29
N GLU A 178 32.20 -0.51 -36.85
CA GLU A 178 31.27 0.63 -36.75
C GLU A 178 30.56 0.94 -38.08
N ASP A 179 31.28 0.85 -39.20
CA ASP A 179 30.72 1.10 -40.54
C ASP A 179 29.68 0.05 -40.95
N LYS A 180 29.89 -1.22 -40.57
CA LYS A 180 28.97 -2.32 -40.90
C LYS A 180 27.72 -2.29 -40.01
N GLY A 181 27.87 -1.92 -38.74
CA GLY A 181 26.74 -1.78 -37.81
C GLY A 181 25.88 -0.55 -38.09
N PHE A 182 26.45 0.49 -38.70
CA PHE A 182 25.81 1.80 -38.83
C PHE A 182 24.45 1.76 -39.55
N PRO A 183 24.28 1.11 -40.71
CA PRO A 183 23.00 1.05 -41.41
C PRO A 183 21.88 0.38 -40.59
N LEU A 184 22.19 -0.72 -39.89
CA LEU A 184 21.24 -1.36 -38.98
C LEU A 184 20.95 -0.45 -37.78
N SER A 185 21.97 0.19 -37.20
CA SER A 185 21.78 1.11 -36.09
C SER A 185 20.90 2.30 -36.45
N GLN A 186 20.92 2.78 -37.69
CA GLN A 186 20.03 3.85 -38.16
C GLN A 186 18.58 3.39 -38.18
N LEU A 187 18.34 2.17 -38.62
CA LEU A 187 17.01 1.57 -38.60
C LEU A 187 16.53 1.38 -37.16
N VAL A 188 17.36 0.81 -36.29
CA VAL A 188 17.06 0.64 -34.86
C VAL A 188 16.75 2.00 -34.24
N HIS A 189 17.55 3.04 -34.52
CA HIS A 189 17.29 4.39 -33.99
C HIS A 189 15.96 4.97 -34.47
N ARG A 190 15.64 4.83 -35.76
CA ARG A 190 14.35 5.29 -36.31
C ARG A 190 13.15 4.61 -35.64
N LYS A 191 13.28 3.32 -35.31
CA LYS A 191 12.18 2.53 -34.73
C LYS A 191 12.05 2.62 -33.22
N THR A 192 13.13 2.96 -32.53
CA THR A 192 13.19 2.94 -31.07
C THR A 192 13.41 4.30 -30.45
N GLU A 193 13.64 5.31 -31.30
CA GLU A 193 13.95 6.69 -30.93
C GLU A 193 15.14 6.79 -29.95
N GLY A 194 16.05 5.82 -30.00
CA GLY A 194 17.23 5.75 -29.12
C GLY A 194 16.94 5.15 -27.74
N ASN A 195 15.76 4.60 -27.48
CA ASN A 195 15.49 3.91 -26.23
C ASN A 195 16.27 2.57 -26.17
N PRO A 196 17.17 2.36 -25.18
CA PRO A 196 18.01 1.16 -25.11
C PRO A 196 17.22 -0.14 -24.99
N PHE A 197 16.17 -0.16 -24.16
CA PHE A 197 15.35 -1.34 -23.96
C PHE A 197 14.69 -1.75 -25.28
N PHE A 198 14.08 -0.79 -25.97
CA PHE A 198 13.44 -1.06 -27.26
C PHE A 198 14.42 -1.43 -28.37
N ALA A 199 15.62 -0.85 -28.37
CA ALA A 199 16.70 -1.27 -29.27
C ALA A 199 17.05 -2.74 -29.10
N THR A 200 17.22 -3.19 -27.84
CA THR A 200 17.53 -4.60 -27.57
C THR A 200 16.39 -5.54 -27.96
N GLN A 201 15.14 -5.16 -27.71
CA GLN A 201 13.97 -5.96 -28.08
C GLN A 201 13.77 -6.03 -29.60
N PHE A 202 14.02 -4.93 -30.31
CA PHE A 202 13.96 -4.90 -31.76
C PHE A 202 15.01 -5.82 -32.38
N LEU A 203 16.27 -5.74 -31.92
CA LEU A 203 17.33 -6.65 -32.38
C LEU A 203 17.01 -8.13 -32.12
N LYS A 204 16.45 -8.46 -30.96
CA LYS A 204 15.99 -9.83 -30.64
C LYS A 204 14.90 -10.31 -31.60
N SER A 205 13.90 -9.47 -31.89
CA SER A 205 12.84 -9.81 -32.86
C SER A 205 13.41 -10.08 -34.25
N LEU A 206 14.32 -9.23 -34.72
CA LEU A 206 14.94 -9.42 -36.04
C LEU A 206 15.70 -10.75 -36.15
N HIS A 207 16.35 -11.17 -35.06
CA HIS A 207 16.99 -12.47 -34.97
C HIS A 207 15.98 -13.63 -35.00
N GLN A 208 14.89 -13.53 -34.23
CA GLN A 208 13.82 -14.55 -34.22
C GLN A 208 13.12 -14.68 -35.57
N ASP A 209 12.96 -13.56 -36.27
CA ASP A 209 12.38 -13.49 -37.62
C ASP A 209 13.35 -13.94 -38.72
N LYS A 210 14.56 -14.39 -38.35
CA LYS A 210 15.60 -14.83 -39.28
C LYS A 210 16.05 -13.75 -40.26
N LEU A 211 15.89 -12.47 -39.88
CA LEU A 211 16.35 -11.31 -40.64
C LEU A 211 17.77 -10.91 -40.26
N ILE A 212 18.20 -11.29 -39.06
CA ILE A 212 19.59 -11.25 -38.61
C ILE A 212 19.99 -12.69 -38.28
N GLU A 213 20.93 -13.26 -39.03
CA GLU A 213 21.41 -14.62 -38.83
C GLU A 213 22.92 -14.64 -38.70
N PHE A 214 23.43 -15.57 -37.89
CA PHE A 214 24.87 -15.79 -37.78
C PHE A 214 25.33 -16.74 -38.87
N ASN A 215 26.18 -16.26 -39.78
CA ASN A 215 26.81 -17.09 -40.79
C ASN A 215 28.00 -17.84 -40.17
N LEU A 216 27.86 -19.15 -40.00
CA LEU A 216 28.87 -20.02 -39.40
C LEU A 216 30.14 -20.15 -40.26
N GLU A 217 30.03 -20.02 -41.59
CA GLU A 217 31.17 -20.16 -42.51
C GLU A 217 32.05 -18.90 -42.50
N GLU A 218 31.42 -17.73 -42.47
CA GLU A 218 32.12 -16.44 -42.45
C GLU A 218 32.41 -15.92 -41.02
N GLY A 219 31.81 -16.55 -40.00
CA GLY A 219 31.98 -16.16 -38.60
C GLY A 219 31.42 -14.77 -38.27
N CYS A 220 30.39 -14.32 -39.00
CA CYS A 220 29.83 -12.98 -38.84
C CYS A 220 28.31 -12.96 -38.92
N TRP A 221 27.70 -11.94 -38.32
CA TRP A 221 26.27 -11.69 -38.44
C TRP A 221 25.94 -11.07 -39.80
N GLN A 222 24.96 -11.62 -40.48
CA GLN A 222 24.44 -11.13 -41.75
C GLN A 222 23.01 -10.62 -41.55
N CYS A 223 22.66 -9.52 -42.23
CA CYS A 223 21.32 -8.97 -42.20
C CYS A 223 20.94 -8.36 -43.55
N ASP A 224 19.71 -8.58 -43.99
CA ASP A 224 19.15 -7.95 -45.19
C ASP A 224 18.30 -6.74 -44.77
N ILE A 225 18.93 -5.57 -44.82
CA ILE A 225 18.30 -4.29 -44.44
C ILE A 225 17.11 -3.97 -45.34
N SER A 226 17.10 -4.41 -46.60
CA SER A 226 15.98 -4.18 -47.51
C SER A 226 14.76 -4.99 -47.09
N GLN A 227 14.93 -6.24 -46.68
CA GLN A 227 13.84 -7.05 -46.12
C GLN A 227 13.34 -6.52 -44.78
N ILE A 228 14.25 -6.07 -43.90
CA ILE A 228 13.85 -5.53 -42.61
C ILE A 228 12.99 -4.26 -42.78
N ASN A 229 13.36 -3.37 -43.71
CA ASN A 229 12.57 -2.16 -43.99
C ASN A 229 11.17 -2.45 -44.54
N GLN A 230 10.98 -3.57 -45.25
CA GLN A 230 9.66 -3.95 -45.78
C GLN A 230 8.73 -4.51 -44.70
N GLN A 231 9.28 -5.13 -43.64
CA GLN A 231 8.49 -5.71 -42.56
C GLN A 231 8.26 -4.75 -41.38
N ALA A 232 9.15 -3.77 -41.15
CA ALA A 232 9.07 -2.86 -40.01
C ALA A 232 8.06 -1.71 -40.24
N LEU A 233 6.76 -2.01 -40.15
CA LEU A 233 5.65 -1.11 -40.49
C LEU A 233 5.17 -0.15 -39.38
N THR A 234 5.62 -0.27 -38.13
CA THR A 234 5.12 0.55 -37.00
C THR A 234 6.18 1.47 -36.39
N ASP A 235 5.78 2.69 -35.98
CA ASP A 235 6.68 3.76 -35.49
C ASP A 235 6.52 4.07 -33.99
N ASN A 236 5.60 3.42 -33.28
CA ASN A 236 5.35 3.63 -31.85
C ASN A 236 5.82 2.43 -31.02
N VAL A 237 6.51 2.70 -29.91
CA VAL A 237 7.18 1.64 -29.18
C VAL A 237 6.29 0.86 -28.21
N VAL A 238 5.21 1.45 -27.71
CA VAL A 238 4.17 0.68 -27.02
C VAL A 238 3.44 -0.21 -28.04
N GLU A 239 3.19 0.29 -29.25
CA GLU A 239 2.64 -0.53 -30.34
C GLU A 239 3.59 -1.66 -30.77
N PHE A 240 4.90 -1.41 -30.77
CA PHE A 240 5.91 -2.46 -30.99
C PHE A 240 5.82 -3.54 -29.91
N MET A 241 5.73 -3.16 -28.63
CA MET A 241 5.58 -4.15 -27.54
C MET A 241 4.25 -4.89 -27.62
N ILE A 242 3.15 -4.19 -27.93
CA ILE A 242 1.84 -4.80 -28.20
C ILE A 242 1.95 -5.80 -29.36
N PHE A 243 2.67 -5.43 -30.43
CA PHE A 243 2.93 -6.32 -31.56
C PHE A 243 3.71 -7.57 -31.14
N GLN A 244 4.80 -7.41 -30.37
CA GLN A 244 5.57 -8.56 -29.87
C GLN A 244 4.74 -9.45 -28.94
N LEU A 245 3.98 -8.87 -28.02
CA LEU A 245 3.09 -9.64 -27.15
C LEU A 245 2.03 -10.39 -27.96
N ARG A 246 1.48 -9.80 -29.02
CA ARG A 246 0.51 -10.46 -29.92
C ARG A 246 1.07 -11.66 -30.69
N ARG A 247 2.40 -11.78 -30.78
CA ARG A 247 3.06 -12.95 -31.40
C ARG A 247 3.17 -14.14 -30.45
N LEU A 248 3.04 -13.92 -29.14
CA LEU A 248 3.00 -15.00 -28.17
C LEU A 248 1.72 -15.83 -28.35
N PRO A 249 1.69 -17.10 -27.92
CA PRO A 249 0.45 -17.86 -27.90
C PRO A 249 -0.66 -17.14 -27.12
N ASN A 250 -1.91 -17.28 -27.57
CA ASN A 250 -3.05 -16.63 -26.91
C ASN A 250 -3.12 -16.94 -25.40
N SER A 251 -2.79 -18.17 -25.00
CA SER A 251 -2.72 -18.56 -23.60
C SER A 251 -1.67 -17.76 -22.80
N THR A 252 -0.50 -17.51 -23.38
CA THR A 252 0.52 -16.63 -22.79
C THR A 252 0.03 -15.19 -22.71
N GLN A 253 -0.60 -14.67 -23.77
CA GLN A 253 -1.14 -13.32 -23.79
C GLN A 253 -2.19 -13.09 -22.71
N ASP A 254 -3.11 -14.05 -22.55
CA ASP A 254 -4.20 -13.95 -21.57
C ASP A 254 -3.66 -13.94 -20.14
N VAL A 255 -2.67 -14.80 -19.84
CA VAL A 255 -2.00 -14.81 -18.54
C VAL A 255 -1.21 -13.51 -18.30
N LEU A 256 -0.56 -12.93 -19.32
CA LEU A 256 0.15 -11.65 -19.19
C LEU A 256 -0.79 -10.46 -18.97
N LYS A 257 -1.98 -10.44 -19.61
CA LYS A 257 -3.02 -9.43 -19.35
C LYS A 257 -3.44 -9.45 -17.87
N LEU A 258 -3.71 -10.64 -17.34
CA LEU A 258 -4.09 -10.84 -15.94
C LEU A 258 -2.96 -10.45 -14.98
N ALA A 259 -1.72 -10.85 -15.29
CA ALA A 259 -0.55 -10.46 -14.53
C ALA A 259 -0.37 -8.93 -14.48
N ALA A 260 -0.60 -8.24 -15.61
CA ALA A 260 -0.51 -6.79 -15.69
C ALA A 260 -1.55 -6.07 -14.82
N CYS A 261 -2.75 -6.66 -14.65
CA CYS A 261 -3.78 -6.17 -13.73
C CYS A 261 -3.42 -6.40 -12.26
N ILE A 262 -2.67 -7.45 -11.92
CA ILE A 262 -2.22 -7.72 -10.54
C ILE A 262 -1.13 -6.71 -10.15
N GLY A 263 -0.13 -6.53 -11.01
CA GLY A 263 0.94 -5.54 -10.80
C GLY A 263 2.25 -5.89 -11.51
N ASN A 264 3.28 -5.09 -11.25
CA ASN A 264 4.61 -5.33 -11.82
C ASN A 264 5.27 -6.62 -11.27
N GLN A 265 4.96 -6.97 -10.01
CA GLN A 265 5.37 -8.20 -9.35
C GLN A 265 4.14 -9.02 -9.00
N PHE A 266 4.21 -10.34 -9.19
CA PHE A 266 3.12 -11.25 -8.91
C PHE A 266 3.67 -12.65 -8.58
N ASP A 267 2.95 -13.40 -7.75
CA ASP A 267 3.25 -14.80 -7.47
C ASP A 267 2.43 -15.75 -8.36
N LEU A 268 2.97 -16.96 -8.58
CA LEU A 268 2.36 -17.98 -9.44
C LEU A 268 0.99 -18.44 -8.91
N GLU A 269 0.83 -18.51 -7.60
CA GLU A 269 -0.40 -18.97 -6.97
C GLU A 269 -1.54 -17.98 -7.24
N THR A 270 -1.33 -16.69 -6.97
CA THR A 270 -2.25 -15.61 -7.26
C THR A 270 -2.64 -15.59 -8.73
N LEU A 271 -1.66 -15.71 -9.64
CA LEU A 271 -1.95 -15.71 -11.08
C LEU A 271 -2.71 -16.96 -11.55
N ALA A 272 -2.43 -18.13 -10.97
CA ALA A 272 -3.18 -19.37 -11.23
C ALA A 272 -4.62 -19.28 -10.72
N ILE A 273 -4.81 -18.68 -9.54
CA ILE A 273 -6.13 -18.39 -8.98
C ILE A 273 -6.96 -17.55 -9.94
N VAL A 274 -6.37 -16.47 -10.44
CA VAL A 274 -7.02 -15.46 -11.29
C VAL A 274 -7.25 -15.99 -12.71
N SER A 275 -6.31 -16.74 -13.27
CA SER A 275 -6.46 -17.38 -14.59
C SER A 275 -7.38 -18.61 -14.57
N GLN A 276 -7.84 -19.02 -13.39
CA GLN A 276 -8.68 -20.20 -13.18
C GLN A 276 -8.03 -21.49 -13.70
N GLN A 277 -6.71 -21.58 -13.54
CA GLN A 277 -5.87 -22.70 -13.98
C GLN A 277 -5.09 -23.30 -12.80
N SER A 278 -4.46 -24.44 -13.01
CA SER A 278 -3.45 -24.97 -12.07
C SER A 278 -2.13 -24.19 -12.18
N GLN A 279 -1.32 -24.19 -11.12
CA GLN A 279 0.00 -23.53 -11.14
C GLN A 279 0.91 -24.07 -12.26
N VAL A 280 0.80 -25.36 -12.59
CA VAL A 280 1.56 -26.00 -13.68
C VAL A 280 1.13 -25.47 -15.04
N GLU A 281 -0.17 -25.38 -15.30
CA GLU A 281 -0.70 -24.82 -16.56
C GLU A 281 -0.36 -23.34 -16.71
N THR A 282 -0.50 -22.56 -15.63
CA THR A 282 -0.14 -21.13 -15.63
C THR A 282 1.36 -20.93 -15.88
N ALA A 283 2.22 -21.73 -15.25
CA ALA A 283 3.66 -21.69 -15.47
C ALA A 283 4.03 -22.07 -16.91
N ALA A 284 3.38 -23.09 -17.48
CA ALA A 284 3.55 -23.47 -18.88
C ALA A 284 3.13 -22.33 -19.83
N CYS A 285 2.05 -21.61 -19.52
CA CYS A 285 1.63 -20.43 -20.29
C CYS A 285 2.65 -19.28 -20.19
N LEU A 286 3.26 -19.07 -19.02
CA LEU A 286 4.30 -18.05 -18.81
C LEU A 286 5.64 -18.39 -19.48
N TRP A 287 5.89 -19.65 -19.84
CA TRP A 287 7.18 -20.09 -20.33
C TRP A 287 7.68 -19.30 -21.53
N ASN A 288 6.82 -19.05 -22.52
CA ASN A 288 7.20 -18.24 -23.68
C ASN A 288 7.57 -16.81 -23.28
N ALA A 289 6.85 -16.21 -22.33
CA ALA A 289 7.17 -14.87 -21.83
C ALA A 289 8.50 -14.81 -21.07
N LEU A 290 8.88 -15.90 -20.39
CA LEU A 290 10.19 -16.05 -19.73
C LEU A 290 11.33 -16.17 -20.75
N GLN A 291 11.13 -16.96 -21.81
CA GLN A 291 12.11 -17.13 -22.89
C GLN A 291 12.38 -15.80 -23.63
N GLU A 292 11.31 -15.05 -23.89
CA GLU A 292 11.39 -13.73 -24.52
C GLU A 292 11.95 -12.64 -23.59
N GLY A 293 12.00 -12.91 -22.28
CA GLY A 293 12.43 -11.96 -21.27
C GLY A 293 11.42 -10.84 -21.02
N PHE A 294 10.12 -11.08 -21.28
CA PHE A 294 9.06 -10.16 -20.87
C PHE A 294 8.79 -10.23 -19.38
N VAL A 295 9.01 -11.40 -18.79
CA VAL A 295 8.87 -11.67 -17.37
C VAL A 295 10.16 -12.33 -16.88
N LEU A 296 10.56 -12.02 -15.66
CA LEU A 296 11.71 -12.61 -14.98
C LEU A 296 11.26 -13.33 -13.70
N PRO A 297 11.76 -14.54 -13.43
CA PRO A 297 11.56 -15.19 -12.15
C PRO A 297 12.46 -14.55 -11.08
N GLN A 298 11.98 -14.44 -9.85
CA GLN A 298 12.74 -13.90 -8.71
C GLN A 298 13.44 -14.98 -7.88
N SER A 299 13.13 -16.26 -8.13
CA SER A 299 13.77 -17.41 -7.50
C SER A 299 14.01 -18.51 -8.53
N GLU A 300 14.93 -19.44 -8.27
CA GLU A 300 15.16 -20.58 -9.16
C GLU A 300 14.08 -21.67 -9.08
N VAL A 301 13.17 -21.58 -8.10
CA VAL A 301 12.10 -22.55 -7.81
C VAL A 301 11.11 -22.66 -8.98
N TYR A 302 10.99 -21.64 -9.84
CA TYR A 302 10.13 -21.69 -11.02
C TYR A 302 10.44 -22.86 -11.98
N LYS A 303 11.69 -23.35 -12.00
CA LYS A 303 12.13 -24.44 -12.88
C LYS A 303 11.37 -25.75 -12.61
N PHE A 304 10.89 -25.97 -11.38
CA PHE A 304 10.12 -27.17 -11.02
C PHE A 304 8.75 -27.22 -11.71
N PHE A 305 8.15 -26.06 -12.01
CA PHE A 305 6.82 -25.99 -12.64
C PHE A 305 6.87 -26.07 -14.17
N VAL A 306 8.04 -25.84 -14.77
CA VAL A 306 8.24 -25.83 -16.22
C VAL A 306 8.76 -27.18 -16.71
N CYS A 307 9.68 -27.81 -15.99
CA CYS A 307 10.45 -28.96 -16.49
C CYS A 307 9.80 -30.33 -16.26
N GLU A 308 8.80 -30.46 -15.37
CA GLU A 308 8.21 -31.78 -15.04
C GLU A 308 6.69 -31.77 -15.17
N THR A 309 6.19 -32.23 -16.32
CA THR A 309 4.75 -32.43 -16.56
C THR A 309 4.14 -33.60 -15.79
N ASN A 310 4.84 -34.29 -14.86
CA ASN A 310 4.30 -35.52 -14.27
C ASN A 310 4.73 -35.95 -12.86
N LYS A 311 5.50 -35.19 -12.06
CA LYS A 311 5.80 -35.60 -10.66
C LYS A 311 6.00 -34.42 -9.69
N LEU A 312 4.90 -33.81 -9.24
CA LEU A 312 4.92 -33.00 -8.02
C LEU A 312 3.82 -33.48 -7.06
N GLU A 313 3.90 -34.75 -6.66
CA GLU A 313 3.34 -35.19 -5.40
C GLU A 313 4.47 -35.14 -4.36
N ASN A 314 4.29 -34.28 -3.35
CA ASN A 314 5.06 -34.23 -2.09
C ASN A 314 6.49 -33.67 -2.16
N GLN A 315 6.64 -32.33 -2.11
CA GLN A 315 7.71 -31.71 -1.32
C GLN A 315 7.19 -30.46 -0.58
N GLU A 316 7.28 -30.49 0.75
CA GLU A 316 6.84 -29.48 1.72
C GLU A 316 7.65 -28.16 1.70
N ASN A 317 8.20 -27.76 0.56
CA ASN A 317 8.86 -26.47 0.40
C ASN A 317 7.97 -25.53 -0.41
N SER A 318 6.94 -25.00 0.24
CA SER A 318 6.03 -23.97 -0.28
C SER A 318 6.71 -22.61 -0.40
N GLN A 319 7.84 -22.51 -1.11
CA GLN A 319 8.35 -21.21 -1.52
C GLN A 319 7.51 -20.71 -2.70
N ALA A 320 6.77 -19.62 -2.46
CA ALA A 320 5.97 -18.98 -3.49
C ALA A 320 6.89 -18.55 -4.65
N VAL A 321 6.62 -19.07 -5.85
CA VAL A 321 7.34 -18.66 -7.05
C VAL A 321 6.85 -17.27 -7.44
N THR A 322 7.74 -16.29 -7.37
CA THR A 322 7.44 -14.90 -7.72
C THR A 322 8.09 -14.51 -9.03
N TYR A 323 7.37 -13.68 -9.78
CA TYR A 323 7.77 -13.14 -11.06
C TYR A 323 7.68 -11.62 -11.06
N LYS A 324 8.44 -10.98 -11.94
CA LYS A 324 8.37 -9.54 -12.21
C LYS A 324 8.38 -9.31 -13.72
N PHE A 325 7.63 -8.34 -14.23
CA PHE A 325 7.87 -7.88 -15.59
C PHE A 325 9.30 -7.33 -15.70
N LEU A 326 10.00 -7.63 -16.80
CA LEU A 326 11.37 -7.11 -16.99
C LEU A 326 11.39 -5.57 -16.94
N HIS A 327 10.31 -4.94 -17.41
CA HIS A 327 10.12 -3.50 -17.39
C HIS A 327 8.63 -3.17 -17.44
N ASP A 328 8.21 -2.09 -16.77
CA ASP A 328 6.79 -1.73 -16.72
C ASP A 328 6.19 -1.28 -18.06
N ARG A 329 7.00 -1.00 -19.09
CA ARG A 329 6.48 -0.80 -20.46
C ARG A 329 5.89 -2.10 -21.02
N ILE A 330 6.43 -3.25 -20.62
CA ILE A 330 5.86 -4.56 -20.94
C ILE A 330 4.54 -4.75 -20.19
N GLN A 331 4.50 -4.40 -18.90
CA GLN A 331 3.26 -4.44 -18.11
C GLN A 331 2.19 -3.53 -18.74
N GLN A 332 2.53 -2.29 -19.08
CA GLN A 332 1.62 -1.34 -19.75
C GLN A 332 1.15 -1.88 -21.10
N ALA A 333 2.03 -2.47 -21.91
CA ALA A 333 1.66 -3.06 -23.19
C ALA A 333 0.73 -4.27 -23.01
N ALA A 334 1.00 -5.13 -22.03
CA ALA A 334 0.14 -6.26 -21.69
C ALA A 334 -1.23 -5.81 -21.17
N TYR A 335 -1.27 -4.77 -20.34
CA TYR A 335 -2.53 -4.15 -19.88
C TYR A 335 -3.31 -3.50 -21.02
N ALA A 336 -2.61 -2.86 -21.97
CA ALA A 336 -3.21 -2.24 -23.15
C ALA A 336 -3.78 -3.25 -24.16
N LEU A 337 -3.42 -4.54 -24.06
CA LEU A 337 -4.09 -5.60 -24.82
C LEU A 337 -5.52 -5.87 -24.34
N ILE A 338 -5.90 -5.39 -23.16
CA ILE A 338 -7.26 -5.50 -22.64
C ILE A 338 -8.10 -4.36 -23.22
N PRO A 339 -9.17 -4.64 -23.97
CA PRO A 339 -10.09 -3.61 -24.45
C PRO A 339 -10.64 -2.78 -23.28
N GLU A 340 -10.76 -1.45 -23.46
CA GLU A 340 -11.22 -0.55 -22.39
C GLU A 340 -12.57 -0.97 -21.79
N THR A 341 -13.47 -1.47 -22.63
CA THR A 341 -14.79 -1.98 -22.23
C THR A 341 -14.75 -3.25 -21.39
N GLN A 342 -13.62 -3.95 -21.35
CA GLN A 342 -13.44 -5.20 -20.60
C GLN A 342 -12.63 -5.02 -19.32
N LYS A 343 -11.91 -3.91 -19.14
CA LYS A 343 -11.04 -3.70 -17.97
C LYS A 343 -11.79 -3.78 -16.65
N GLU A 344 -12.95 -3.12 -16.54
CA GLU A 344 -13.79 -3.21 -15.33
C GLU A 344 -14.17 -4.65 -15.00
N ASN A 345 -14.53 -5.44 -16.02
CA ASN A 345 -14.90 -6.84 -15.85
C ASN A 345 -13.72 -7.69 -15.40
N VAL A 346 -12.55 -7.52 -16.04
CA VAL A 346 -11.33 -8.25 -15.68
C VAL A 346 -10.95 -7.98 -14.23
N HIS A 347 -10.87 -6.71 -13.81
CA HIS A 347 -10.55 -6.34 -12.43
C HIS A 347 -11.57 -6.90 -11.42
N TYR A 348 -12.87 -6.86 -11.74
CA TYR A 348 -13.90 -7.47 -10.90
C TYR A 348 -13.71 -9.00 -10.76
N GLN A 349 -13.42 -9.72 -11.86
CA GLN A 349 -13.19 -11.17 -11.82
C GLN A 349 -11.93 -11.54 -11.03
N ILE A 350 -10.86 -10.73 -11.14
CA ILE A 350 -9.65 -10.88 -10.33
C ILE A 350 -10.00 -10.78 -8.85
N GLY A 351 -10.65 -9.67 -8.46
CA GLY A 351 -11.06 -9.44 -7.08
C GLY A 351 -11.95 -10.56 -6.53
N LYS A 352 -12.92 -11.03 -7.31
CA LYS A 352 -13.84 -12.12 -6.93
C LYS A 352 -13.10 -13.46 -6.74
N SER A 353 -12.19 -13.79 -7.66
CA SER A 353 -11.41 -15.03 -7.60
C SER A 353 -10.50 -15.06 -6.38
N LEU A 354 -9.84 -13.95 -6.08
CA LEU A 354 -9.00 -13.80 -4.90
C LEU A 354 -9.83 -13.86 -3.62
N LEU A 355 -10.99 -13.18 -3.58
CA LEU A 355 -11.88 -13.22 -2.43
C LEU A 355 -12.34 -14.65 -2.11
N GLN A 356 -12.68 -15.46 -3.11
CA GLN A 356 -13.14 -16.83 -2.90
C GLN A 356 -12.06 -17.78 -2.39
N LYS A 357 -10.81 -17.65 -2.87
CA LYS A 357 -9.74 -18.62 -2.57
C LYS A 357 -8.85 -18.22 -1.39
N VAL A 358 -8.78 -16.94 -1.03
CA VAL A 358 -7.96 -16.46 0.08
C VAL A 358 -8.72 -16.62 1.41
N SER A 359 -8.08 -17.19 2.42
CA SER A 359 -8.65 -17.36 3.75
C SER A 359 -8.88 -16.02 4.45
N PRO A 360 -9.87 -15.90 5.37
CA PRO A 360 -10.18 -14.64 6.03
C PRO A 360 -8.99 -13.94 6.71
N SER A 361 -8.06 -14.70 7.30
CA SER A 361 -6.86 -14.14 7.93
C SER A 361 -5.90 -13.50 6.92
N VAL A 362 -5.73 -14.11 5.73
CA VAL A 362 -4.85 -13.58 4.68
C VAL A 362 -5.54 -12.45 3.90
N ARG A 363 -6.88 -12.42 3.85
CA ARG A 363 -7.64 -11.31 3.25
C ARG A 363 -7.33 -9.98 3.93
N GLU A 364 -7.23 -9.96 5.26
CA GLU A 364 -6.86 -8.73 5.98
C GLU A 364 -5.45 -8.27 5.61
N GLU A 365 -4.50 -9.19 5.43
CA GLU A 365 -3.12 -8.90 5.02
C GLU A 365 -3.01 -8.40 3.57
N ARG A 366 -3.89 -8.86 2.68
CA ARG A 366 -3.94 -8.47 1.25
C ARG A 366 -5.10 -7.50 0.93
N ILE A 367 -5.64 -6.83 1.95
CA ILE A 367 -6.89 -6.07 1.80
C ILE A 367 -6.84 -5.00 0.71
N PHE A 368 -5.72 -4.30 0.55
CA PHE A 368 -5.58 -3.25 -0.46
C PHE A 368 -5.60 -3.81 -1.88
N GLU A 369 -4.93 -4.94 -2.12
CA GLU A 369 -4.95 -5.61 -3.42
C GLU A 369 -6.38 -6.05 -3.77
N LEU A 370 -7.07 -6.71 -2.84
CA LEU A 370 -8.45 -7.17 -3.02
C LEU A 370 -9.42 -6.03 -3.30
N VAL A 371 -9.42 -5.01 -2.44
CA VAL A 371 -10.37 -3.91 -2.50
C VAL A 371 -10.13 -3.05 -3.73
N ASN A 372 -8.88 -2.80 -4.13
CA ASN A 372 -8.59 -2.02 -5.34
C ASN A 372 -9.11 -2.72 -6.61
N GLN A 373 -8.96 -4.05 -6.70
CA GLN A 373 -9.48 -4.84 -7.83
C GLN A 373 -11.01 -4.77 -7.90
N LEU A 374 -11.69 -4.96 -6.77
CA LEU A 374 -13.15 -4.93 -6.70
C LEU A 374 -13.73 -3.52 -6.91
N ASN A 375 -13.09 -2.49 -6.34
CA ASN A 375 -13.52 -1.10 -6.50
C ASN A 375 -13.39 -0.61 -7.95
N TYR A 376 -12.42 -1.12 -8.71
CA TYR A 376 -12.29 -0.78 -10.13
C TYR A 376 -13.50 -1.26 -10.95
N GLY A 377 -14.10 -2.39 -10.57
CA GLY A 377 -15.30 -2.95 -11.18
C GLY A 377 -16.60 -2.63 -10.45
N ILE A 378 -16.64 -1.58 -9.63
CA ILE A 378 -17.76 -1.26 -8.74
C ILE A 378 -19.11 -1.14 -9.47
N ASN A 379 -19.09 -0.64 -10.72
CA ASN A 379 -20.28 -0.44 -11.55
C ASN A 379 -20.96 -1.77 -11.97
N LEU A 380 -20.23 -2.88 -11.90
CA LEU A 380 -20.75 -4.22 -12.24
C LEU A 380 -21.52 -4.86 -11.08
N ILE A 381 -21.43 -4.30 -9.86
CA ILE A 381 -22.01 -4.87 -8.64
C ILE A 381 -23.42 -4.31 -8.43
N VAL A 382 -24.41 -5.08 -8.89
CA VAL A 382 -25.84 -4.71 -8.79
C VAL A 382 -26.47 -5.25 -7.51
N ALA A 383 -26.14 -6.48 -7.10
CA ALA A 383 -26.76 -7.13 -5.95
C ALA A 383 -26.32 -6.45 -4.65
N GLN A 384 -27.27 -6.00 -3.84
CA GLN A 384 -26.98 -5.27 -2.59
C GLN A 384 -26.15 -6.10 -1.59
N VAL A 385 -26.32 -7.42 -1.59
CA VAL A 385 -25.51 -8.33 -0.75
C VAL A 385 -24.02 -8.28 -1.12
N GLU A 386 -23.70 -8.25 -2.42
CA GLU A 386 -22.31 -8.13 -2.87
C GLU A 386 -21.75 -6.72 -2.59
N ARG A 387 -22.59 -5.68 -2.73
CA ARG A 387 -22.21 -4.29 -2.38
C ARG A 387 -21.86 -4.16 -0.90
N ASP A 388 -22.63 -4.79 -0.03
CA ASP A 388 -22.38 -4.81 1.41
C ASP A 388 -21.08 -5.52 1.77
N GLU A 389 -20.79 -6.67 1.13
CA GLU A 389 -19.54 -7.38 1.35
C GLU A 389 -18.35 -6.49 0.95
N LEU A 390 -18.42 -5.83 -0.20
CA LEU A 390 -17.37 -4.91 -0.63
C LEU A 390 -17.28 -3.66 0.27
N ALA A 391 -18.41 -3.16 0.81
CA ALA A 391 -18.40 -2.07 1.77
C ALA A 391 -17.67 -2.46 3.06
N GLN A 392 -17.87 -3.70 3.54
CA GLN A 392 -17.17 -4.23 4.70
C GLN A 392 -15.66 -4.38 4.45
N LEU A 393 -15.27 -4.85 3.26
CA LEU A 393 -13.85 -4.93 2.88
C LEU A 393 -13.22 -3.53 2.80
N ASN A 394 -13.92 -2.55 2.24
CA ASN A 394 -13.49 -1.15 2.22
C ASN A 394 -13.36 -0.56 3.64
N LEU A 395 -14.25 -0.92 4.57
CA LEU A 395 -14.13 -0.53 5.97
C LEU A 395 -12.85 -1.09 6.61
N ILE A 396 -12.52 -2.35 6.35
CA ILE A 396 -11.28 -2.97 6.83
C ILE A 396 -10.05 -2.27 6.21
N ALA A 397 -10.07 -2.02 4.91
CA ALA A 397 -9.01 -1.29 4.21
C ALA A 397 -8.81 0.12 4.80
N SER A 398 -9.89 0.83 5.07
CA SER A 398 -9.85 2.16 5.69
C SER A 398 -9.26 2.12 7.10
N ARG A 399 -9.71 1.19 7.96
CA ARG A 399 -9.14 1.00 9.31
C ARG A 399 -7.66 0.67 9.27
N ARG A 400 -7.24 -0.18 8.33
CA ARG A 400 -5.83 -0.57 8.17
C ARG A 400 -4.98 0.59 7.64
N ALA A 401 -5.49 1.35 6.67
CA ALA A 401 -4.84 2.57 6.19
C ALA A 401 -4.67 3.58 7.33
N ARG A 402 -5.69 3.76 8.19
CA ARG A 402 -5.60 4.59 9.39
C ARG A 402 -4.52 4.09 10.35
N ALA A 403 -4.50 2.81 10.67
CA ALA A 403 -3.49 2.21 11.55
C ALA A 403 -2.06 2.34 10.99
N ALA A 404 -1.92 2.29 9.67
CA ALA A 404 -0.66 2.51 8.95
C ALA A 404 -0.30 3.99 8.73
N THR A 405 -1.06 4.93 9.30
CA THR A 405 -0.90 6.40 9.12
C THR A 405 -1.03 6.89 7.67
N ALA A 406 -1.64 6.10 6.78
CA ALA A 406 -1.95 6.46 5.40
C ALA A 406 -3.24 7.30 5.31
N TYR A 407 -3.25 8.45 6.00
CA TYR A 407 -4.43 9.30 6.19
C TYR A 407 -5.00 9.94 4.90
N LYS A 408 -4.36 9.78 3.73
CA LYS A 408 -4.96 10.19 2.46
C LYS A 408 -5.69 9.07 1.72
N ALA A 409 -5.25 7.83 1.90
CA ALA A 409 -5.87 6.67 1.23
C ALA A 409 -7.06 6.12 2.02
N GLY A 410 -7.00 6.16 3.36
CA GLY A 410 -8.08 5.69 4.24
C GLY A 410 -9.47 6.30 3.96
N PRO A 411 -9.60 7.62 3.70
CA PRO A 411 -10.88 8.26 3.39
C PRO A 411 -11.51 7.75 2.11
N GLU A 412 -10.72 7.50 1.07
CA GLU A 412 -11.24 7.07 -0.22
C GLU A 412 -11.92 5.70 -0.09
N TYR A 413 -11.30 4.77 0.63
CA TYR A 413 -11.93 3.50 0.96
C TYR A 413 -13.21 3.69 1.78
N ALA A 414 -13.21 4.57 2.78
CA ALA A 414 -14.40 4.79 3.59
C ALA A 414 -15.56 5.43 2.79
N LYS A 415 -15.26 6.39 1.91
CA LYS A 415 -16.23 7.03 1.00
C LYS A 415 -16.83 6.02 0.02
N ILE A 416 -16.01 5.15 -0.57
CA ILE A 416 -16.49 4.06 -1.44
C ILE A 416 -17.38 3.09 -0.65
N GLY A 417 -16.99 2.74 0.58
CA GLY A 417 -17.80 1.92 1.48
C GLY A 417 -19.19 2.51 1.72
N LEU A 418 -19.28 3.81 1.99
CA LEU A 418 -20.56 4.51 2.18
C LEU A 418 -21.40 4.55 0.89
N GLN A 419 -20.79 4.79 -0.26
CA GLN A 419 -21.46 4.74 -1.56
C GLN A 419 -22.08 3.36 -1.86
N LEU A 420 -21.40 2.29 -1.43
CA LEU A 420 -21.86 0.92 -1.63
C LEU A 420 -23.07 0.56 -0.74
N LEU A 421 -23.07 1.03 0.51
CA LEU A 421 -24.16 0.79 1.47
C LEU A 421 -25.48 1.47 1.08
N GLY A 422 -25.42 2.60 0.38
CA GLY A 422 -26.58 3.32 -0.15
C GLY A 422 -27.32 4.19 0.89
N GLU A 423 -28.51 4.66 0.55
CA GLU A 423 -29.28 5.60 1.39
C GLU A 423 -29.86 4.93 2.65
N GLU A 424 -30.23 3.65 2.57
CA GLU A 424 -30.78 2.85 3.68
C GLU A 424 -29.68 2.25 4.59
N ALA A 425 -28.45 2.76 4.50
CA ALA A 425 -27.28 2.22 5.19
C ALA A 425 -27.42 2.22 6.73
N TRP A 426 -28.07 3.25 7.29
CA TRP A 426 -28.28 3.37 8.73
C TRP A 426 -29.26 2.32 9.28
N GLU A 427 -30.26 1.92 8.50
CA GLU A 427 -31.25 0.93 8.92
C GLU A 427 -30.70 -0.50 8.79
N ARG A 428 -29.96 -0.76 7.71
CA ARG A 428 -29.56 -2.11 7.30
C ARG A 428 -28.20 -2.53 7.85
N GLN A 429 -27.26 -1.60 7.96
CA GLN A 429 -25.85 -1.84 8.33
C GLN A 429 -25.35 -0.79 9.34
N TYR A 430 -26.15 -0.50 10.37
CA TYR A 430 -25.94 0.59 11.34
C TYR A 430 -24.48 0.73 11.83
N HIS A 431 -23.90 -0.34 12.38
CA HIS A 431 -22.55 -0.29 12.97
C HIS A 431 -21.44 0.00 11.94
N SER A 432 -21.55 -0.56 10.73
CA SER A 432 -20.58 -0.31 9.66
C SER A 432 -20.71 1.12 9.14
N THR A 433 -21.95 1.61 8.97
CA THR A 433 -22.25 2.99 8.59
C THR A 433 -21.69 3.99 9.59
N LEU A 434 -21.95 3.76 10.89
CA LEU A 434 -21.43 4.58 11.99
C LEU A 434 -19.89 4.66 11.94
N THR A 435 -19.21 3.51 11.88
CA THR A 435 -17.74 3.51 11.86
C THR A 435 -17.18 4.21 10.61
N LEU A 436 -17.79 4.01 9.44
CA LEU A 436 -17.35 4.66 8.21
C LEU A 436 -17.50 6.19 8.29
N HIS A 437 -18.61 6.69 8.86
CA HIS A 437 -18.79 8.13 9.09
C HIS A 437 -17.72 8.68 10.05
N GLU A 438 -17.44 7.98 11.15
CA GLU A 438 -16.37 8.34 12.10
C GLU A 438 -15.01 8.43 11.42
N LEU A 439 -14.65 7.44 10.60
CA LEU A 439 -13.36 7.40 9.88
C LEU A 439 -13.22 8.55 8.88
N VAL A 440 -14.28 8.87 8.13
CA VAL A 440 -14.25 10.00 7.19
C VAL A 440 -14.13 11.32 7.96
N ALA A 441 -14.89 11.51 9.05
CA ALA A 441 -14.81 12.70 9.89
C ALA A 441 -13.42 12.87 10.52
N GLU A 442 -12.87 11.81 11.11
CA GLU A 442 -11.53 11.79 11.71
C GLU A 442 -10.49 12.22 10.69
N THR A 443 -10.58 11.67 9.49
CA THR A 443 -9.56 11.95 8.49
C THR A 443 -9.71 13.31 7.83
N ALA A 444 -10.94 13.80 7.62
CA ALA A 444 -11.19 15.17 7.20
C ALA A 444 -10.59 16.17 8.20
N SER A 445 -10.70 15.90 9.51
CA SER A 445 -10.02 16.67 10.55
C SER A 445 -8.51 16.68 10.38
N LEU A 446 -7.88 15.52 10.08
CA LEU A 446 -6.42 15.41 9.93
C LEU A 446 -5.90 16.12 8.68
N LEU A 447 -6.71 16.17 7.61
CA LEU A 447 -6.39 16.88 6.37
C LEU A 447 -6.71 18.38 6.44
N GLY A 448 -7.36 18.84 7.51
CA GLY A 448 -7.74 20.24 7.72
C GLY A 448 -9.02 20.66 6.99
N ASP A 449 -9.80 19.71 6.45
CA ASP A 449 -11.11 19.99 5.86
C ASP A 449 -12.20 19.95 6.93
N PHE A 450 -12.28 21.03 7.71
CA PHE A 450 -13.24 21.14 8.82
C PHE A 450 -14.70 21.25 8.37
N ALA A 451 -14.93 21.68 7.12
CA ALA A 451 -16.26 21.76 6.55
C ALA A 451 -16.80 20.36 6.22
N GLU A 452 -15.98 19.51 5.60
CA GLU A 452 -16.30 18.10 5.40
C GLU A 452 -16.44 17.37 6.74
N MET A 453 -15.50 17.57 7.68
CA MET A 453 -15.57 16.98 9.02
C MET A 453 -16.91 17.29 9.71
N SER A 454 -17.28 18.57 9.79
CA SER A 454 -18.51 18.99 10.48
C SER A 454 -19.76 18.36 9.86
N ARG A 455 -19.81 18.29 8.51
CA ARG A 455 -20.93 17.64 7.80
C ARG A 455 -21.11 16.18 8.19
N TRP A 456 -20.01 15.42 8.26
CA TRP A 456 -20.06 14.00 8.64
C TRP A 456 -20.38 13.79 10.12
N ILE A 457 -19.89 14.67 10.99
CA ILE A 457 -20.25 14.67 12.42
C ILE A 457 -21.74 14.93 12.60
N ASP A 458 -22.28 15.97 11.97
CA ASP A 458 -23.69 16.34 12.09
C ASP A 458 -24.60 15.24 11.54
N ALA A 459 -24.22 14.63 10.41
CA ALA A 459 -24.94 13.48 9.86
C ALA A 459 -24.93 12.27 10.81
N THR A 460 -23.82 12.02 11.51
CA THR A 460 -23.73 10.93 12.49
C THR A 460 -24.62 11.19 13.69
N ILE A 461 -24.58 12.40 14.25
CA ILE A 461 -25.40 12.79 15.41
C ILE A 461 -26.89 12.68 15.07
N ALA A 462 -27.29 13.09 13.85
CA ALA A 462 -28.69 13.03 13.42
C ALA A 462 -29.25 11.61 13.31
N ASN A 463 -28.39 10.62 13.03
CA ASN A 463 -28.80 9.21 12.84
C ASN A 463 -28.43 8.30 14.02
N ALA A 464 -27.74 8.81 15.04
CA ALA A 464 -27.34 8.04 16.20
C ALA A 464 -28.54 7.64 17.06
N THR A 465 -28.62 6.35 17.40
CA THR A 465 -29.70 5.79 18.24
C THR A 465 -29.42 5.95 19.72
N THR A 466 -28.15 6.02 20.12
CA THR A 466 -27.74 6.21 21.52
C THR A 466 -26.72 7.33 21.68
N PRO A 467 -26.66 8.00 22.85
CA PRO A 467 -25.61 8.98 23.14
C PRO A 467 -24.19 8.41 23.06
N LEU A 468 -24.03 7.11 23.30
CA LEU A 468 -22.74 6.41 23.20
C LEU A 468 -22.23 6.35 21.75
N ASP A 469 -23.13 6.23 20.77
CA ASP A 469 -22.75 6.18 19.35
C ASP A 469 -22.16 7.51 18.86
N CYS A 470 -22.50 8.63 19.49
CA CYS A 470 -21.92 9.93 19.17
C CYS A 470 -20.50 10.12 19.73
N MET A 471 -20.02 9.24 20.62
CA MET A 471 -18.74 9.43 21.31
C MET A 471 -17.56 9.53 20.34
N GLY A 472 -17.50 8.68 19.30
CA GLY A 472 -16.39 8.68 18.36
C GLY A 472 -16.30 9.99 17.57
N VAL A 473 -17.44 10.48 17.05
CA VAL A 473 -17.48 11.77 16.33
C VAL A 473 -17.23 12.97 17.24
N TYR A 474 -17.66 12.94 18.50
CA TYR A 474 -17.32 13.98 19.46
C TYR A 474 -15.83 13.97 19.82
N GLN A 475 -15.22 12.79 19.95
CA GLN A 475 -13.78 12.67 20.15
C GLN A 475 -13.02 13.31 18.98
N VAL A 476 -13.42 13.03 17.73
CA VAL A 476 -12.85 13.67 16.54
C VAL A 476 -12.99 15.19 16.63
N LYS A 477 -14.19 15.71 16.95
CA LYS A 477 -14.44 17.15 17.10
C LYS A 477 -13.52 17.80 18.12
N ILE A 478 -13.33 17.17 19.27
CA ILE A 478 -12.45 17.65 20.34
C ILE A 478 -10.98 17.65 19.86
N GLN A 479 -10.54 16.59 19.18
CA GLN A 479 -9.17 16.50 18.65
C GLN A 479 -8.89 17.55 17.56
N ALA A 480 -9.86 17.83 16.71
CA ALA A 480 -9.80 18.88 15.69
C ALA A 480 -9.59 20.26 16.32
N LEU A 481 -10.38 20.58 17.35
CA LEU A 481 -10.35 21.86 18.06
C LEU A 481 -9.05 22.03 18.88
N ASN A 482 -8.53 20.94 19.46
CA ASN A 482 -7.22 20.92 20.13
C ASN A 482 -6.06 21.27 19.20
N SER A 483 -6.09 20.77 17.97
CA SER A 483 -5.07 21.03 16.96
C SER A 483 -5.06 22.49 16.48
N HIS A 484 -6.16 23.23 16.70
CA HIS A 484 -6.33 24.64 16.35
C HIS A 484 -6.20 25.60 17.55
N ALA A 485 -5.66 25.14 18.69
CA ALA A 485 -5.45 25.93 19.91
C ALA A 485 -6.73 26.54 20.52
N GLN A 486 -7.88 25.87 20.37
CA GLN A 486 -9.11 26.23 21.08
C GLN A 486 -9.40 25.23 22.21
N PHE A 487 -9.13 25.73 23.42
CA PHE A 487 -9.27 25.20 24.78
C PHE A 487 -10.18 23.96 24.99
N VAL A 488 -9.53 22.82 25.30
CA VAL A 488 -10.09 21.56 25.82
C VAL A 488 -11.13 21.77 26.93
N GLU A 489 -10.86 22.73 27.81
CA GLU A 489 -11.64 22.97 29.03
C GLU A 489 -13.01 23.58 28.73
N ALA A 490 -13.14 24.39 27.68
CA ALA A 490 -14.41 25.02 27.32
C ALA A 490 -15.40 24.04 26.67
N ILE A 491 -14.89 23.09 25.87
CA ILE A 491 -15.71 22.14 25.10
C ILE A 491 -16.08 20.90 25.92
N ALA A 492 -15.14 20.37 26.71
CA ALA A 492 -15.46 19.30 27.65
C ALA A 492 -16.52 19.78 28.67
N ARG A 493 -16.43 21.05 29.08
CA ARG A 493 -17.46 21.72 29.88
C ARG A 493 -18.78 21.86 29.12
N GLN A 494 -18.77 22.28 27.86
CA GLN A 494 -19.99 22.42 27.05
C GLN A 494 -20.73 21.09 26.86
N ILE A 495 -20.01 20.00 26.56
CA ILE A 495 -20.62 18.69 26.30
C ILE A 495 -21.10 18.04 27.61
N VAL A 496 -20.29 18.08 28.66
CA VAL A 496 -20.62 17.45 29.94
C VAL A 496 -21.68 18.25 30.69
N GLU A 497 -21.55 19.57 30.81
CA GLU A 497 -22.48 20.41 31.57
C GLU A 497 -23.74 20.78 30.77
N GLU A 498 -23.63 21.18 29.50
CA GLU A 498 -24.79 21.69 28.75
C GLU A 498 -25.57 20.59 28.01
N THR A 499 -24.89 19.53 27.53
CA THR A 499 -25.55 18.49 26.70
C THR A 499 -26.01 17.28 27.52
N HIS A 500 -25.23 16.88 28.54
CA HIS A 500 -25.52 15.69 29.37
C HIS A 500 -25.83 16.01 30.83
N GLY A 501 -25.82 17.28 31.25
CA GLY A 501 -26.16 17.70 32.62
C GLY A 501 -25.19 17.21 33.72
N GLY A 502 -24.00 16.76 33.34
CA GLY A 502 -22.91 16.35 34.23
C GLY A 502 -22.01 17.50 34.69
N LYS A 503 -20.89 17.16 35.33
CA LYS A 503 -19.93 18.11 35.86
C LYS A 503 -18.50 17.63 35.59
N LEU A 504 -17.67 18.53 35.08
CA LEU A 504 -16.24 18.27 34.87
C LEU A 504 -15.42 19.09 35.87
N SER A 505 -14.48 18.47 36.57
CA SER A 505 -13.55 19.19 37.46
C SER A 505 -12.12 18.71 37.30
N CYS A 506 -11.17 19.64 37.39
CA CYS A 506 -9.74 19.41 37.25
C CYS A 506 -9.03 19.90 38.51
N ASN A 507 -8.32 19.01 39.19
CA ASN A 507 -7.49 19.33 40.35
C ASN A 507 -6.03 19.14 39.98
N SER A 508 -5.33 20.24 39.72
CA SER A 508 -3.91 20.25 39.40
C SER A 508 -3.09 20.82 40.55
N ASN A 509 -2.24 20.00 41.16
CA ASN A 509 -1.33 20.44 42.23
C ASN A 509 0.12 20.23 41.79
N LEU A 510 0.91 21.30 41.90
CA LEU A 510 2.33 21.28 41.52
C LEU A 510 3.08 20.23 42.36
N GLY A 511 3.78 19.32 41.70
CA GLY A 511 4.54 18.24 42.35
C GLY A 511 3.72 16.99 42.75
N ILE A 512 2.39 17.02 42.59
CA ILE A 512 1.49 15.89 42.89
C ILE A 512 0.82 15.35 41.62
N GLY A 513 0.71 16.17 40.57
CA GLY A 513 0.11 15.81 39.29
C GLY A 513 -1.29 16.41 39.11
N THR A 514 -1.96 16.04 38.03
CA THR A 514 -3.29 16.56 37.65
C THR A 514 -4.31 15.43 37.65
N GLU A 515 -5.39 15.59 38.42
CA GLU A 515 -6.54 14.68 38.46
C GLU A 515 -7.72 15.31 37.72
N PHE A 516 -8.24 14.60 36.71
CA PHE A 516 -9.47 14.97 36.00
C PHE A 516 -10.63 14.12 36.51
N ILE A 517 -11.72 14.75 36.91
CA ILE A 517 -12.93 14.12 37.45
C ILE A 517 -14.10 14.45 36.53
N LEU A 518 -14.73 13.40 35.99
CA LEU A 518 -15.93 13.47 35.16
C LEU A 518 -17.11 12.88 35.95
N GLU A 519 -18.09 13.72 36.28
CA GLU A 519 -19.37 13.32 36.88
C GLU A 519 -20.45 13.38 35.79
N LEU A 520 -21.18 12.28 35.58
CA LEU A 520 -22.33 12.22 34.69
C LEU A 520 -23.57 11.87 35.51
N PRO A 521 -24.73 12.50 35.29
CA PRO A 521 -25.97 12.05 35.89
C PRO A 521 -26.34 10.71 35.25
N LEU A 522 -26.58 9.70 36.09
CA LEU A 522 -27.13 8.41 35.67
C LEU A 522 -28.63 8.52 35.40
#